data_AF-A0A183LPG3-F1
#
_entry.id   AF-A0A183LPG3-F1
#
_cell.length_a   1.000
_cell.length_b   1.000
_cell.length_c   1.000
_cell.angle_alpha   90.00
_cell.angle_beta   90.00
_cell.angle_gamma   90.00
#
_symmetry.space_group_name_H-M   'P 1'
#
loop_
_entity.id
_entity.type
_entity.pdbx_description
1 polymer ?
#
loop_
_entity_poly.entity_id
_entity_poly.type
_entity_poly.pdbx_seq_one_letter_code
_entity_poly.pdbx_strand_id
1 'polypeptide(L)'
;MGRYNLMVLGISETHWTQAGRGKTDSGEMLLYSNHEEKNAPHTQEAVMMLSKARNALIGWESYGSRIIKASFKTKEGITMNIIQCYEPTNDINDDDKDQFYKRLRSIIAKCPGKDLTILIGDLNFNVRVDNT
;
A
#
# COMPACT_ATOMS: atom_id res chain seq x y z
N MET A 1 -1.11 6.72 16.13
CA MET A 1 0.12 5.86 16.19
C MET A 1 0.76 5.77 17.57
N GLY A 2 0.59 6.76 18.46
CA GLY A 2 1.28 6.83 19.77
C GLY A 2 1.04 5.66 20.74
N ARG A 3 -0.21 5.17 20.88
CA ARG A 3 -0.55 4.11 21.85
C ARG A 3 0.24 2.81 21.66
N TYR A 4 0.47 2.43 20.41
CA TYR A 4 1.19 1.21 20.04
C TYR A 4 2.60 1.48 19.50
N ASN A 5 3.06 2.75 19.54
CA ASN A 5 4.33 3.20 18.98
C ASN A 5 4.56 2.70 17.53
N LEU A 6 3.50 2.67 16.71
CA LEU A 6 3.58 2.23 15.32
C LEU A 6 4.46 3.18 14.52
N MET A 7 5.30 2.62 13.63
CA MET A 7 6.16 3.39 12.73
C MET A 7 5.54 3.59 11.35
N VAL A 8 4.79 2.59 10.89
CA VAL A 8 4.04 2.56 9.63
C VAL A 8 2.67 1.96 9.91
N LEU A 9 1.62 2.52 9.32
CA LEU A 9 0.27 2.01 9.39
C LEU A 9 -0.34 2.03 7.99
N GLY A 10 -0.79 0.88 7.50
CA GLY A 10 -1.64 0.77 6.31
C GLY A 10 -3.09 1.03 6.68
N ILE A 11 -3.78 1.83 5.88
CA ILE A 11 -5.21 2.14 6.00
C ILE A 11 -5.83 1.83 4.64
N SER A 12 -6.98 1.17 4.66
CA SER A 12 -7.78 0.84 3.48
C SER A 12 -9.10 1.62 3.52
N GLU A 13 -9.80 1.71 2.39
CA GLU A 13 -11.15 2.28 2.27
C GLU A 13 -11.28 3.74 2.75
N THR A 14 -10.36 4.61 2.33
CA THR A 14 -10.47 6.05 2.64
C THR A 14 -11.21 6.82 1.55
N HIS A 15 -11.99 7.83 1.95
CA HIS A 15 -12.72 8.73 1.06
C HIS A 15 -11.95 10.00 0.69
N TRP A 16 -10.67 9.87 0.32
CA TRP A 16 -9.85 10.99 -0.12
C TRP A 16 -10.00 11.19 -1.64
N THR A 17 -9.91 12.44 -2.10
CA THR A 17 -10.27 12.84 -3.49
C THR A 17 -9.06 13.19 -4.35
N GLN A 18 -7.85 13.09 -3.82
CA GLN A 18 -6.61 13.49 -4.48
C GLN A 18 -5.51 12.50 -4.12
N ALA A 19 -4.50 12.32 -4.98
CA ALA A 19 -3.22 11.70 -4.58
C ALA A 19 -2.18 12.69 -4.11
N GLY A 20 -1.24 12.16 -3.32
CA GLY A 20 -0.09 12.91 -2.89
C GLY A 20 0.31 12.58 -1.47
N ARG A 21 0.78 13.63 -0.81
CA ARG A 21 1.34 13.56 0.53
C ARG A 21 0.66 14.56 1.42
N GLY A 22 0.33 14.14 2.64
CA GLY A 22 -0.34 14.96 3.64
C GLY A 22 0.38 14.90 4.98
N LYS A 23 -0.13 15.67 5.94
CA LYS A 23 0.32 15.64 7.32
C LYS A 23 -0.91 15.71 8.23
N THR A 24 -0.94 14.88 9.26
CA THR A 24 -1.96 14.95 10.32
C THR A 24 -1.63 16.08 11.30
N ASP A 25 -2.58 16.47 12.14
CA ASP A 25 -2.37 17.47 13.19
C ASP A 25 -1.33 17.01 14.24
N SER A 26 -1.32 15.71 14.56
CA SER A 26 -0.29 15.08 15.41
C SER A 26 1.07 14.93 14.70
N GLY A 27 1.10 15.24 13.41
CA GLY A 27 2.29 15.48 12.64
C GLY A 27 2.79 14.30 11.83
N GLU A 28 2.16 13.13 11.85
CA GLU A 28 2.47 12.00 10.97
C GLU A 28 2.32 12.36 9.49
N MET A 29 3.12 11.71 8.64
CA MET A 29 3.06 11.88 7.19
C MET A 29 2.07 10.88 6.59
N LEU A 30 1.19 11.34 5.71
CA LEU A 30 0.27 10.49 4.95
C LEU A 30 0.76 10.36 3.52
N LEU A 31 0.76 9.14 2.99
CA LEU A 31 0.91 8.82 1.57
C LEU A 31 -0.40 8.21 1.10
N TYR A 32 -0.98 8.74 0.03
CA TYR A 32 -2.28 8.28 -0.44
C TYR A 32 -2.25 8.11 -1.97
N SER A 33 -2.86 7.01 -2.42
CA SER A 33 -2.82 6.52 -3.79
C SER A 33 -3.66 7.38 -4.72
N ASN A 34 -3.36 7.39 -6.01
CA ASN A 34 -4.17 8.11 -7.00
C ASN A 34 -5.23 7.22 -7.64
N HIS A 35 -6.38 7.82 -7.91
CA HIS A 35 -7.29 7.28 -8.91
C HIS A 35 -6.73 7.52 -10.32
N GLU A 36 -6.77 6.47 -11.15
CA GLU A 36 -6.40 6.59 -12.57
C GLU A 36 -7.51 7.31 -13.38
N GLU A 37 -8.76 7.26 -12.91
CA GLU A 37 -9.92 7.87 -13.57
C GLU A 37 -10.41 9.14 -12.89
N LYS A 38 -10.65 10.20 -13.68
CA LYS A 38 -11.10 11.53 -13.22
C LYS A 38 -12.46 11.56 -12.51
N ASN A 39 -13.29 10.51 -12.66
CA ASN A 39 -14.68 10.48 -12.22
C ASN A 39 -15.07 9.22 -11.43
N ALA A 40 -14.10 8.38 -11.05
CA ALA A 40 -14.40 7.18 -10.26
C ALA A 40 -14.82 7.57 -8.83
N PRO A 41 -15.78 6.85 -8.21
CA PRO A 41 -16.16 7.11 -6.83
C PRO A 41 -14.93 6.95 -5.90
N HIS A 42 -14.56 8.06 -5.26
CA HIS A 42 -13.44 8.23 -4.32
C HIS A 42 -13.63 7.41 -3.03
N THR A 43 -13.70 6.09 -3.15
CA THR A 43 -14.14 5.18 -2.07
C THR A 43 -13.13 4.06 -1.82
N GLN A 44 -12.05 3.98 -2.61
CA GLN A 44 -11.22 2.79 -2.70
C GLN A 44 -9.73 3.14 -2.79
N GLU A 45 -9.28 3.99 -1.87
CA GLU A 45 -7.88 4.44 -1.80
C GLU A 45 -7.10 3.68 -0.72
N ALA A 46 -5.90 3.25 -1.08
CA ALA A 46 -4.90 2.80 -0.13
C ALA A 46 -4.19 4.03 0.48
N VAL A 47 -3.95 3.99 1.79
CA VAL A 47 -3.23 5.04 2.50
C VAL A 47 -2.17 4.43 3.39
N MET A 48 -1.01 5.07 3.46
CA MET A 48 0.07 4.72 4.37
C MET A 48 0.41 5.91 5.26
N MET A 49 0.28 5.72 6.58
CA MET A 49 0.64 6.71 7.58
C MET A 49 2.01 6.37 8.18
N LEU A 50 2.90 7.37 8.22
CA LEU A 50 4.29 7.26 8.66
C LEU A 50 4.56 8.18 9.84
N SER A 51 5.01 7.63 10.96
CA SER A 51 5.49 8.41 12.11
C SER A 51 7.00 8.66 11.99
N LYS A 52 7.81 7.98 12.80
CA LYS A 52 9.28 8.05 12.78
C LYS A 52 9.88 7.50 11.48
N ALA A 53 9.20 6.56 10.81
CA ALA A 53 9.67 5.95 9.56
C ALA A 53 9.80 6.95 8.40
N ARG A 54 9.09 8.08 8.44
CA ARG A 54 9.17 9.12 7.39
C ARG A 54 10.58 9.65 7.16
N ASN A 55 11.43 9.62 8.20
CA ASN A 55 12.81 10.12 8.12
C ASN A 55 13.73 9.16 7.35
N ALA A 56 13.31 7.90 7.21
CA ALA A 56 14.01 6.88 6.46
C ALA A 56 13.41 6.66 5.06
N LEU A 57 12.33 7.37 4.70
CA LEU A 57 11.67 7.22 3.41
C LEU A 57 12.61 7.66 2.28
N ILE A 58 12.91 6.74 1.36
CA ILE A 58 13.68 6.99 0.14
C ILE A 58 12.77 7.54 -0.95
N GLY A 59 11.59 6.93 -1.10
CA GLY A 59 10.61 7.28 -2.12
C GLY A 59 9.35 6.43 -1.98
N TRP A 60 8.29 6.83 -2.67
CA TRP A 60 7.04 6.09 -2.73
C TRP A 60 6.38 6.26 -4.09
N GLU A 61 5.59 5.28 -4.47
CA GLU A 61 4.86 5.23 -5.74
C GLU A 61 3.48 4.61 -5.49
N SER A 62 2.47 5.11 -6.19
CA SER A 62 1.14 4.48 -6.24
C SER A 62 0.94 3.76 -7.58
N TYR A 63 0.14 2.70 -7.56
CA TYR A 63 -0.13 1.86 -8.72
C TYR A 63 -1.63 1.65 -8.85
N GLY A 64 -2.32 2.71 -9.26
CA GLY A 64 -3.78 2.83 -9.16
C GLY A 64 -4.21 3.16 -7.73
N SER A 65 -5.52 3.13 -7.48
CA SER A 65 -6.09 3.57 -6.19
C SER A 65 -5.85 2.55 -5.07
N ARG A 66 -5.47 1.31 -5.38
CA ARG A 66 -5.48 0.23 -4.40
C ARG A 66 -4.11 -0.23 -3.94
N ILE A 67 -3.01 0.31 -4.49
CA ILE A 67 -1.66 -0.14 -4.16
C ILE A 67 -0.72 1.04 -3.98
N ILE A 68 -0.03 1.10 -2.84
CA ILE A 68 1.11 1.99 -2.58
C ILE A 68 2.34 1.16 -2.24
N LYS A 69 3.47 1.49 -2.85
CA LYS A 69 4.79 1.03 -2.42
C LYS A 69 5.56 2.19 -1.83
N ALA A 70 6.12 2.01 -0.63
CA ALA A 70 7.07 2.93 -0.02
C ALA A 70 8.38 2.20 0.29
N SER A 71 9.51 2.82 -0.06
CA SER A 71 10.85 2.28 0.14
C SER A 71 11.57 3.07 1.23
N PHE A 72 12.19 2.36 2.17
CA PHE A 72 12.85 2.93 3.34
C PHE A 72 14.30 2.46 3.42
N LYS A 73 15.18 3.36 3.87
CA LYS A 73 16.57 3.05 4.16
C LYS A 73 16.69 2.39 5.53
N THR A 74 17.30 1.22 5.57
CA THR A 74 17.61 0.52 6.83
C THR A 74 19.02 0.87 7.32
N LYS A 75 19.35 0.52 8.57
CA LYS A 75 20.70 0.75 9.13
C LYS A 75 21.73 -0.21 8.53
N GLU A 76 21.26 -1.37 8.10
CA GLU A 76 22.01 -2.49 7.56
C GLU A 76 22.41 -2.24 6.09
N GLY A 77 22.00 -1.10 5.51
CA GLY A 77 22.36 -0.70 4.14
C GLY A 77 21.51 -1.34 3.05
N ILE A 78 20.52 -2.16 3.41
CA ILE A 78 19.50 -2.68 2.49
C ILE A 78 18.28 -1.76 2.43
N THR A 79 17.47 -1.90 1.38
CA THR A 79 16.17 -1.22 1.31
C THR A 79 15.10 -2.09 1.96
N MET A 80 14.17 -1.45 2.65
CA MET A 80 12.93 -2.07 3.10
C MET A 80 11.79 -1.51 2.28
N ASN A 81 11.10 -2.35 1.53
CA ASN A 81 9.90 -2.01 0.76
C ASN A 81 8.67 -2.42 1.55
N ILE A 82 7.73 -1.49 1.73
CA ILE A 82 6.40 -1.78 2.27
C ILE A 82 5.40 -1.54 1.16
N ILE A 83 4.64 -2.58 0.84
CA ILE A 83 3.55 -2.52 -0.13
C ILE A 83 2.26 -2.58 0.67
N GLN A 84 1.49 -1.49 0.67
CA GLN A 84 0.11 -1.48 1.17
C GLN A 84 -0.82 -1.73 0.01
N CYS A 85 -1.76 -2.65 0.17
CA CYS A 85 -2.78 -2.91 -0.81
C CYS A 85 -4.17 -3.13 -0.20
N TYR A 86 -5.20 -2.87 -1.01
CA TYR A 86 -6.59 -3.14 -0.69
C TYR A 86 -7.18 -3.99 -1.82
N GLU A 87 -7.73 -5.15 -1.49
CA GLU A 87 -8.30 -6.04 -2.50
C GLU A 87 -9.55 -5.41 -3.15
N PRO A 88 -9.76 -5.57 -4.48
CA PRO A 88 -11.02 -5.23 -5.11
C PRO A 88 -12.20 -5.95 -4.43
N THR A 89 -13.37 -5.31 -4.36
CA THR A 89 -14.57 -5.93 -3.78
C THR A 89 -15.01 -7.16 -4.59
N ASN A 90 -15.75 -8.07 -3.94
CA ASN A 90 -16.22 -9.30 -4.59
C ASN A 90 -17.11 -9.04 -5.82
N ASP A 91 -17.79 -7.90 -5.86
CA ASP A 91 -18.70 -7.49 -6.92
C ASP A 91 -17.99 -7.06 -8.22
N ILE A 92 -16.66 -6.90 -8.17
CA ILE A 92 -15.83 -6.64 -9.35
C ILE A 92 -15.62 -7.94 -10.14
N ASN A 93 -15.61 -7.81 -11.47
CA ASN A 93 -15.42 -8.96 -12.37
C ASN A 93 -14.05 -9.63 -12.17
N ASP A 94 -13.95 -10.89 -12.58
CA ASP A 94 -12.75 -11.69 -12.35
C ASP A 94 -11.52 -11.17 -13.13
N ASP A 95 -11.72 -10.51 -14.27
CA ASP A 95 -10.65 -9.94 -15.09
C ASP A 95 -9.95 -8.77 -14.38
N ASP A 96 -10.71 -7.88 -13.75
CA ASP A 96 -10.21 -6.74 -12.97
C ASP A 96 -9.50 -7.22 -11.70
N LYS A 97 -10.00 -8.29 -11.06
CA LYS A 97 -9.31 -8.96 -9.94
C LYS A 97 -7.98 -9.56 -10.39
N ASP A 98 -7.97 -10.30 -11.49
CA ASP A 98 -6.75 -10.88 -12.05
C ASP A 98 -5.75 -9.79 -12.46
N GLN A 99 -6.21 -8.69 -13.04
CA GLN A 99 -5.36 -7.53 -13.35
C GLN A 99 -4.73 -6.93 -12.10
N PHE A 100 -5.48 -6.79 -11.00
CA PHE A 100 -4.95 -6.34 -9.72
C PHE A 100 -3.84 -7.27 -9.21
N TYR A 101 -4.06 -8.58 -9.18
CA TYR A 101 -3.06 -9.53 -8.72
C TYR A 101 -1.84 -9.61 -9.65
N LYS A 102 -2.03 -9.52 -10.98
CA LYS A 102 -0.93 -9.42 -11.95
C LYS A 102 -0.07 -8.19 -11.69
N ARG A 103 -0.71 -7.03 -11.46
CA ARG A 103 -0.02 -5.78 -11.12
C ARG A 103 0.73 -5.91 -9.80
N LEU A 104 0.10 -6.44 -8.75
CA LEU A 104 0.72 -6.66 -7.44
C LEU A 104 1.95 -7.58 -7.54
N ARG A 105 1.83 -8.72 -8.24
CA ARG A 105 2.94 -9.65 -8.50
C ARG A 105 4.07 -8.97 -9.25
N SER A 106 3.77 -8.12 -10.24
CA SER A 106 4.78 -7.36 -10.98
C SER A 106 5.54 -6.38 -10.07
N ILE A 107 4.86 -5.72 -9.12
CA ILE A 107 5.48 -4.79 -8.16
C ILE A 107 6.42 -5.56 -7.22
N ILE A 108 5.97 -6.71 -6.69
CA ILE A 108 6.79 -7.56 -5.82
C ILE A 108 8.02 -8.08 -6.58
N ALA A 109 7.86 -8.54 -7.83
CA ALA A 109 8.96 -9.04 -8.65
C ALA A 109 10.02 -7.97 -8.98
N LYS A 110 9.64 -6.69 -8.99
CA LYS A 110 10.56 -5.55 -9.18
C LYS A 110 11.35 -5.21 -7.91
N CYS A 111 10.98 -5.73 -6.75
CA CYS A 111 11.73 -5.53 -5.52
C CYS A 111 12.96 -6.46 -5.50
N PRO A 112 14.19 -5.95 -5.34
CA PRO A 112 15.40 -6.78 -5.33
C PRO A 112 15.35 -7.83 -4.21
N GLY A 113 15.73 -9.08 -4.50
CA GLY A 113 15.69 -10.16 -3.49
C GLY A 113 16.62 -9.98 -2.28
N LYS A 114 17.60 -9.07 -2.37
CA LYS A 114 18.46 -8.66 -1.24
C LYS A 114 17.77 -7.69 -0.28
N ASP A 115 16.71 -7.03 -0.74
CA ASP A 115 15.95 -6.04 0.02
C ASP A 115 14.80 -6.72 0.76
N LEU A 116 14.45 -6.21 1.93
CA LEU A 116 13.30 -6.70 2.69
C LEU A 116 12.02 -6.17 2.06
N THR A 117 11.07 -7.05 1.72
CA THR A 117 9.75 -6.63 1.21
C THR A 117 8.66 -7.13 2.14
N ILE A 118 7.84 -6.21 2.66
CA ILE A 118 6.68 -6.50 3.50
C ILE A 118 5.42 -6.10 2.73
N LEU A 119 4.54 -7.06 2.50
CA LEU A 119 3.18 -6.81 2.01
C LEU A 119 2.25 -6.67 3.22
N ILE A 120 1.56 -5.54 3.29
CA ILE A 120 0.49 -5.27 4.25
C ILE A 120 -0.76 -4.89 3.47
N GLY A 121 -1.92 -5.02 4.09
CA GLY A 121 -3.15 -4.72 3.41
C GLY A 121 -4.34 -5.49 3.94
N ASP A 122 -5.48 -5.17 3.35
CA ASP A 122 -6.67 -5.99 3.46
C ASP A 122 -6.76 -6.84 2.20
N LEU A 123 -6.39 -8.11 2.37
CA LEU A 123 -6.43 -9.14 1.35
C LEU A 123 -7.54 -10.11 1.75
N ASN A 124 -8.61 -10.15 0.96
CA ASN A 124 -9.72 -11.09 1.08
C ASN A 124 -9.31 -12.46 0.54
N PHE A 125 -8.25 -13.04 1.12
CA PHE A 125 -7.80 -14.35 0.71
C PHE A 125 -8.66 -15.44 1.37
N ASN A 126 -9.53 -16.08 0.58
CA ASN A 126 -9.99 -17.42 0.92
C ASN A 126 -8.80 -18.37 0.77
N VAL A 127 -8.22 -18.81 1.90
CA VAL A 127 -7.20 -19.86 1.88
C VAL A 127 -7.87 -21.15 1.39
N ARG A 128 -7.80 -21.40 0.09
CA ARG A 128 -8.09 -22.72 -0.44
C ARG A 128 -6.94 -23.61 0.00
N VAL A 129 -7.16 -24.33 1.09
CA VAL A 129 -6.32 -25.46 1.46
C VAL A 129 -6.65 -26.54 0.43
N ASP A 130 -5.81 -26.69 -0.59
CA ASP A 130 -5.89 -27.85 -1.48
C ASP A 130 -5.48 -29.08 -0.66
N ASN A 131 -6.46 -29.68 0.02
CA ASN A 131 -6.33 -31.00 0.62
C ASN A 131 -6.21 -31.99 -0.54
N THR A 132 -4.98 -32.33 -0.92
CA THR A 132 -4.68 -33.47 -1.80
C THR A 132 -3.88 -34.49 -1.02
#